data_AF-A0A5B9WPS0-F1
#
_entry.id   AF-A0A5B9WPS0-F1
#
_cell.length_a   1.000
_cell.length_b   1.000
_cell.length_c   1.000
_cell.angle_alpha   90.00
_cell.angle_beta   90.00
_cell.angle_gamma   90.00
#
_symmetry.space_group_name_H-M   'P 1'
#
loop_
_entity.id
_entity.type
_entity.pdbx_description
1 polymer ?
#
loop_
_entity_poly.entity_id
_entity_poly.type
_entity_poly.pdbx_seq_one_letter_code
_entity_poly.pdbx_strand_id
1 'polypeptide(L)'
;MHIPPQVLPQFRGITMLEVKVIATRIHFGERRVTGTETAMIELDTREAFAGAALHVDVPGKGTLIVTLQVRGMCSSSASFNRKYLAADIIAVQEPQTKLVYHKPGYQQAAMLQQRWPSLAGIAHQQKIASAYTSPTPPVIQRE
;
A
#
# COMPACT_ATOMS: atom_id res chain seq x y z
N MET A 1 -6.62 21.24 -1.15
CA MET A 1 -5.32 21.26 -0.43
C MET A 1 -5.05 22.69 0.02
N HIS A 2 -4.60 22.87 1.26
CA HIS A 2 -4.27 24.17 1.81
C HIS A 2 -2.77 24.22 2.16
N ILE A 3 -2.08 25.25 1.68
CA ILE A 3 -0.67 25.53 2.01
C ILE A 3 -0.69 26.80 2.88
N PRO A 4 -0.20 26.74 4.12
CA PRO A 4 -0.23 27.90 5.02
C PRO A 4 0.77 29.00 4.57
N PRO A 5 0.59 30.24 5.03
CA PRO A 5 1.59 31.29 4.89
C PRO A 5 2.93 30.85 5.49
N GLN A 6 4.03 31.10 4.79
CA GLN A 6 5.38 30.76 5.26
C GLN A 6 6.46 31.55 4.50
N VAL A 7 7.66 31.62 5.06
CA VAL A 7 8.83 32.17 4.35
C VAL A 7 9.36 31.12 3.38
N LEU A 8 9.49 31.49 2.10
CA LEU A 8 10.02 30.59 1.09
C LEU A 8 11.56 30.66 1.07
N PRO A 9 12.26 29.53 0.95
CA PRO A 9 13.71 29.53 0.81
C PRO A 9 14.13 30.15 -0.53
N GLN A 10 15.14 31.02 -0.48
CA GLN A 10 15.75 31.60 -1.68
C GLN A 10 16.92 30.73 -2.15
N PHE A 11 16.92 30.38 -3.42
CA PHE A 11 18.01 29.64 -4.05
C PHE A 11 18.66 30.46 -5.15
N ARG A 12 19.99 30.43 -5.24
CA ARG A 12 20.73 31.18 -6.27
C ARG A 12 20.27 30.75 -7.67
N GLY A 13 19.80 31.72 -8.45
CA GLY A 13 19.33 31.52 -9.82
C GLY A 13 17.90 30.97 -9.94
N ILE A 14 17.19 30.79 -8.83
CA ILE A 14 15.77 30.44 -8.81
C ILE A 14 15.01 31.65 -8.30
N THR A 15 14.15 32.20 -9.15
CA THR A 15 13.34 33.38 -8.82
C THR A 15 11.92 33.00 -8.44
N MET A 16 11.42 31.87 -8.97
CA MET A 16 10.06 31.40 -8.70
C MET A 16 10.03 29.91 -8.39
N LEU A 17 9.00 29.49 -7.66
CA LEU A 17 8.63 28.10 -7.47
C LEU A 17 7.32 27.82 -8.17
N GLU A 18 7.29 26.83 -9.06
CA GLU A 18 6.07 26.26 -9.60
C GLU A 18 5.60 25.16 -8.65
N VAL A 19 4.39 25.29 -8.11
CA VAL A 19 3.77 24.29 -7.25
C VAL A 19 2.59 23.68 -7.98
N LYS A 20 2.61 22.36 -8.17
CA LYS A 20 1.57 21.57 -8.84
C LYS A 20 0.96 20.57 -7.89
N VAL A 21 -0.36 20.53 -7.83
CA VAL A 21 -1.12 19.46 -7.19
C VAL A 21 -1.71 18.61 -8.29
N ILE A 22 -1.36 17.33 -8.30
CA ILE A 22 -1.79 16.36 -9.31
C ILE A 22 -2.65 15.32 -8.60
N ALA A 23 -3.94 15.33 -8.87
CA ALA A 23 -4.87 14.30 -8.43
C ALA A 23 -5.01 13.26 -9.54
N THR A 24 -4.77 12.00 -9.22
CA THR A 24 -4.89 10.89 -10.18
C THR A 24 -5.72 9.77 -9.57
N ARG A 25 -6.74 9.31 -10.30
CA ARG A 25 -7.58 8.19 -9.91
C ARG A 25 -7.21 6.95 -10.71
N ILE A 26 -6.88 5.88 -10.01
CA ILE A 26 -6.42 4.62 -10.57
C ILE A 26 -7.44 3.54 -10.25
N HIS A 27 -7.96 2.87 -11.29
CA HIS A 27 -8.82 1.71 -11.13
C HIS A 27 -8.00 0.43 -11.33
N PHE A 28 -7.50 -0.15 -10.24
CA PHE A 28 -6.63 -1.33 -10.28
C PHE A 28 -7.28 -2.57 -10.92
N GLY A 29 -8.59 -2.76 -10.76
CA GLY A 29 -9.32 -3.86 -11.41
C GLY A 29 -9.36 -3.77 -12.93
N GLU A 30 -9.25 -2.55 -13.48
CA GLU A 30 -9.21 -2.28 -14.91
C GLU A 30 -7.79 -1.95 -15.40
N ARG A 31 -6.82 -1.89 -14.47
CA ARG A 31 -5.42 -1.55 -14.69
C ARG A 31 -5.23 -0.26 -15.47
N ARG A 32 -6.08 0.75 -15.25
CA ARG A 32 -5.99 2.05 -15.94
C ARG A 32 -6.16 3.23 -14.98
N VAL A 33 -5.64 4.37 -15.39
CA VAL A 33 -5.99 5.68 -14.84
C VAL A 33 -7.39 6.05 -15.37
N THR A 34 -8.32 6.37 -14.48
CA THR A 34 -9.70 6.74 -14.83
C THR A 34 -9.93 8.25 -14.78
N GLY A 35 -9.03 9.01 -14.17
CA GLY A 35 -9.07 10.46 -14.20
C GLY A 35 -7.77 11.08 -13.66
N THR A 36 -7.44 12.25 -14.19
CA THR A 36 -6.35 13.08 -13.70
C THR A 36 -6.77 14.54 -13.76
N GLU A 37 -6.49 15.28 -12.70
CA GLU A 37 -6.63 16.73 -12.67
C GLU A 37 -5.37 17.36 -12.08
N THR A 38 -5.04 18.56 -12.52
CA THR A 38 -3.89 19.31 -12.03
C THR A 38 -4.27 20.74 -11.76
N ALA A 39 -3.93 21.22 -10.56
CA ALA A 39 -3.97 22.63 -10.19
C ALA A 39 -2.54 23.13 -9.98
N MET A 40 -2.26 24.38 -10.35
CA MET A 40 -0.92 24.95 -10.29
C MET A 40 -0.96 26.40 -9.82
N ILE A 41 0.06 26.79 -9.06
CA ILE A 41 0.39 28.18 -8.74
C ILE A 41 1.89 28.42 -8.95
N GLU A 42 2.24 29.66 -9.26
CA GLU A 42 3.61 30.14 -9.28
C GLU A 42 3.82 31.07 -8.08
N LEU A 43 4.93 30.88 -7.37
CA LEU A 43 5.28 31.63 -6.17
C LEU A 43 6.57 32.42 -6.44
N ASP A 44 6.55 33.73 -6.24
CA ASP A 44 7.77 34.53 -6.25
C ASP A 44 8.52 34.32 -4.92
N THR A 45 9.76 33.84 -5.00
CA THR A 45 10.61 33.60 -3.82
C THR A 45 11.13 34.88 -3.16
N ARG A 46 10.94 36.03 -3.82
CA ARG A 46 11.32 37.35 -3.33
C ARG A 46 10.23 37.99 -2.48
N GLU A 47 9.01 37.45 -2.51
CA GLU A 47 7.87 37.94 -1.77
C GLU A 47 7.50 37.02 -0.60
N ALA A 48 6.82 37.57 0.40
CA ALA A 48 6.27 36.77 1.48
C ALA A 48 5.09 35.94 0.95
N PHE A 49 5.11 34.63 1.16
CA PHE A 49 4.02 33.77 0.72
C PHE A 49 2.88 33.78 1.74
N ALA A 50 1.72 34.29 1.30
CA ALA A 50 0.52 34.45 2.12
C ALA A 50 -0.33 33.18 2.26
N GLY A 51 0.17 32.03 1.79
CA GLY A 51 -0.61 30.80 1.72
C GLY A 51 -1.40 30.67 0.41
N ALA A 52 -1.89 29.47 0.15
CA ALA A 52 -2.71 29.20 -1.04
C ALA A 52 -3.62 28.00 -0.82
N ALA A 53 -4.77 28.00 -1.50
CA ALA A 53 -5.66 26.86 -1.61
C ALA A 53 -5.67 26.37 -3.06
N LEU A 54 -5.33 25.09 -3.25
CA LEU A 54 -5.37 24.40 -4.54
C LEU A 54 -6.48 23.36 -4.49
N HIS A 55 -7.43 23.46 -5.42
CA HIS A 55 -8.58 22.58 -5.52
C HIS A 55 -8.41 21.64 -6.71
N VAL A 56 -8.67 20.36 -6.48
CA VAL A 56 -8.71 19.30 -7.49
C VAL A 56 -9.84 18.35 -7.07
N ASP A 57 -10.67 17.95 -8.02
CA ASP A 57 -11.80 17.04 -7.83
C ASP A 57 -11.82 15.99 -8.94
N VAL A 58 -11.37 14.78 -8.60
CA VAL A 58 -11.36 13.63 -9.52
C VAL A 58 -12.36 12.59 -9.05
N PRO A 59 -13.64 12.67 -9.50
CA PRO A 59 -14.67 11.75 -9.06
C PRO A 59 -14.47 10.35 -9.65
N GLY A 60 -15.11 9.36 -9.04
CA GLY A 60 -15.22 8.00 -9.59
C GLY A 60 -14.65 6.88 -8.71
N LYS A 61 -14.69 5.66 -9.23
CA LYS A 61 -14.22 4.45 -8.54
C LYS A 61 -12.71 4.28 -8.69
N GLY A 62 -12.07 3.71 -7.68
CA GLY A 62 -10.63 3.44 -7.66
C GLY A 62 -9.93 4.06 -6.45
N THR A 63 -8.61 4.14 -6.52
CA THR A 63 -7.77 4.82 -5.54
C THR A 63 -7.41 6.21 -6.07
N LEU A 64 -7.58 7.25 -5.26
CA LEU A 64 -7.15 8.62 -5.57
C LEU A 64 -5.80 8.77 -4.91
N ILE A 65 -4.84 9.18 -5.70
CA ILE A 65 -3.51 9.55 -5.25
C ILE A 65 -3.39 11.04 -5.53
N VAL A 66 -3.02 11.81 -4.52
CA VAL A 66 -2.74 13.23 -4.65
C VAL A 66 -1.24 13.43 -4.45
N THR A 67 -0.60 13.96 -5.48
CA THR A 67 0.83 14.26 -5.49
C THR A 67 1.03 15.77 -5.47
N LEU A 68 1.92 16.25 -4.61
CA LEU A 68 2.44 17.61 -4.65
C LEU A 68 3.78 17.57 -5.38
N GLN A 69 3.95 18.40 -6.40
CA GLN A 69 5.22 18.62 -7.08
C GLN A 69 5.63 20.08 -6.94
N VAL A 70 6.89 20.33 -6.60
CA VAL A 70 7.50 21.66 -6.52
C VAL A 70 8.69 21.70 -7.46
N ARG A 71 8.76 22.73 -8.30
CA ARG A 71 9.83 22.93 -9.28
C ARG A 71 10.38 24.34 -9.22
N GLY A 72 11.70 24.47 -9.10
CA GLY A 72 12.41 25.74 -9.20
C GLY A 72 12.47 26.27 -10.63
N MET A 73 12.10 27.53 -10.80
CA MET A 73 12.07 28.26 -12.06
C MET A 73 13.14 29.37 -12.06
N CYS A 74 13.89 29.47 -13.16
CA CYS A 74 14.79 30.58 -13.42
C CYS A 74 14.08 31.53 -14.37
N SER A 75 13.77 32.75 -13.90
CA SER A 75 12.81 33.64 -14.55
C SER A 75 11.51 32.88 -14.86
N SER A 76 10.99 32.92 -16.09
CA SER A 76 9.77 32.25 -16.53
C SER A 76 9.97 30.81 -17.01
N SER A 77 11.21 30.30 -16.97
CA SER A 77 11.54 28.97 -17.50
C SER A 77 11.91 28.00 -16.39
N ALA A 78 11.56 26.73 -16.59
CA ALA A 78 12.01 25.68 -15.69
C ALA A 78 13.54 25.67 -15.62
N SER A 79 14.11 25.51 -14.42
CA SER A 79 15.57 25.43 -14.28
C SER A 79 16.19 24.18 -14.93
N PHE A 80 15.36 23.20 -15.32
CA PHE A 80 15.72 21.86 -15.81
C PHE A 80 16.72 21.10 -14.92
N ASN A 81 16.98 21.60 -13.71
CA ASN A 81 17.89 21.00 -12.76
C ASN A 81 17.10 20.19 -11.74
N ARG A 82 17.32 18.87 -11.75
CA ARG A 82 16.60 17.94 -10.87
C ARG A 82 16.81 18.22 -9.38
N LYS A 83 17.88 18.91 -8.99
CA LYS A 83 18.08 19.31 -7.58
C LYS A 83 17.03 20.30 -7.07
N TYR A 84 16.33 20.99 -7.97
CA TYR A 84 15.24 21.92 -7.66
C TYR A 84 13.87 21.35 -8.03
N LEU A 85 13.77 20.03 -8.20
CA LEU A 85 12.51 19.32 -8.41
C LEU A 85 12.28 18.39 -7.23
N ALA A 86 11.13 18.51 -6.60
CA ALA A 86 10.66 17.57 -5.58
C ALA A 86 9.22 17.19 -5.89
N ALA A 87 8.86 15.93 -5.61
CA ALA A 87 7.49 15.48 -5.65
C ALA A 87 7.24 14.48 -4.53
N ASP A 88 6.06 14.52 -3.94
CA ASP A 88 5.65 13.60 -2.88
C ASP A 88 4.15 13.30 -2.92
N ILE A 89 3.77 12.11 -2.44
CA ILE A 89 2.37 11.70 -2.31
C ILE A 89 1.87 12.20 -0.95
N ILE A 90 1.00 13.19 -0.98
CA ILE A 90 0.50 13.87 0.23
C ILE A 90 -0.81 13.27 0.75
N ALA A 91 -1.54 12.53 -0.10
CA ALA A 91 -2.76 11.86 0.29
C ALA A 91 -3.05 10.66 -0.62
N VAL A 92 -3.62 9.61 -0.04
CA VAL A 92 -4.18 8.48 -0.75
C VAL A 92 -5.56 8.20 -0.19
N GLN A 93 -6.56 8.10 -1.07
CA GLN A 93 -7.92 7.71 -0.71
C GLN A 93 -8.28 6.42 -1.43
N GLU A 94 -8.41 5.35 -0.65
CA GLU A 94 -8.79 4.02 -1.14
C GLU A 94 -10.22 3.99 -1.68
N PRO A 95 -10.53 3.04 -2.59
CA PRO A 95 -11.89 2.78 -3.01
C PRO A 95 -12.72 2.32 -1.81
N GLN A 96 -13.87 2.95 -1.60
CA GLN A 96 -14.84 2.53 -0.60
C GLN A 96 -15.36 1.13 -0.95
N THR A 97 -14.92 0.12 -0.21
CA THR A 97 -15.43 -1.25 -0.35
C THR A 97 -16.48 -1.52 0.72
N LYS A 98 -17.53 -2.28 0.37
CA LYS A 98 -18.48 -2.75 1.38
C LYS A 98 -17.74 -3.73 2.29
N LEU A 99 -17.78 -3.51 3.60
CA LEU A 99 -17.30 -4.47 4.59
C LEU A 99 -18.02 -5.81 4.37
N VAL A 100 -17.28 -6.80 3.88
CA VAL A 100 -17.78 -8.16 3.75
C VAL A 100 -17.48 -8.87 5.07
N TYR A 101 -18.50 -9.01 5.91
CA TYR A 101 -18.42 -9.91 7.06
C TYR A 101 -18.49 -11.35 6.57
N HIS A 102 -17.35 -12.01 6.46
CA HIS A 102 -17.30 -13.44 6.25
C HIS A 102 -17.82 -14.13 7.52
N LYS A 103 -19.08 -14.60 7.50
CA LYS A 103 -19.52 -15.60 8.48
C LYS A 103 -18.64 -16.84 8.26
N PRO A 104 -17.87 -17.30 9.25
CA PRO A 104 -17.17 -18.57 9.14
C PRO A 104 -18.23 -19.63 8.87
N GLY A 105 -18.20 -20.23 7.68
CA GLY A 105 -19.06 -21.36 7.39
C GLY A 105 -18.65 -22.50 8.31
N TYR A 106 -19.57 -22.95 9.18
CA TYR A 106 -19.41 -24.08 10.10
C TYR A 106 -19.23 -25.44 9.38
N GLN A 107 -18.49 -25.53 8.28
CA GLN A 107 -18.20 -26.79 7.62
C GLN A 107 -17.09 -27.59 8.32
N GLN A 108 -16.22 -26.93 9.11
CA GLN A 108 -15.21 -27.62 9.91
C GLN A 108 -15.80 -28.48 11.04
N ALA A 109 -16.92 -28.06 11.64
CA ALA A 109 -17.58 -28.84 12.69
C ALA A 109 -18.22 -30.13 12.13
N ALA A 110 -18.83 -30.05 10.94
CA ALA A 110 -19.40 -31.22 10.27
C ALA A 110 -18.32 -32.21 9.79
N MET A 111 -17.19 -31.72 9.27
CA MET A 111 -16.06 -32.57 8.90
C MET A 111 -15.39 -33.25 10.11
N LEU A 112 -15.29 -32.57 11.25
CA LEU A 112 -14.76 -33.18 12.48
C LEU A 112 -15.71 -34.23 13.07
N GLN A 113 -17.03 -34.04 12.98
CA GLN A 113 -18.01 -35.05 13.41
C GLN A 113 -17.97 -36.32 12.56
N GLN A 114 -17.72 -36.23 11.25
CA GLN A 114 -17.59 -37.42 10.40
C GLN A 114 -16.27 -38.18 10.59
N ARG A 115 -15.25 -37.54 11.17
CA ARG A 115 -13.93 -38.14 11.40
C ARG A 115 -13.79 -38.88 12.73
N TRP A 116 -14.73 -38.68 13.66
CA TRP A 116 -14.71 -39.34 14.97
C TRP A 116 -14.98 -40.86 14.94
N PRO A 117 -15.94 -41.39 14.14
CA PRO A 117 -16.19 -42.83 14.08
C PRO A 117 -15.04 -43.64 13.49
N SER A 118 -14.23 -43.05 12.61
CA SER A 118 -13.13 -43.73 11.91
C SER A 118 -11.87 -43.92 12.76
N LEU A 119 -11.71 -43.17 13.86
CA LEU A 119 -10.62 -43.35 14.82
C LEU A 119 -10.94 -44.37 15.92
N ALA A 120 -12.23 -44.56 16.24
CA ALA A 120 -12.66 -45.53 17.26
C ALA A 120 -12.57 -46.99 16.80
N GLY A 121 -12.57 -47.26 15.48
CA GLY A 121 -12.49 -48.61 14.92
C GLY A 121 -11.11 -49.27 14.98
N ILE A 122 -10.03 -48.50 15.23
CA ILE A 122 -8.65 -49.03 15.22
C ILE A 122 -8.27 -49.63 16.58
N ALA A 123 -8.99 -49.31 17.66
CA ALA A 123 -8.64 -49.71 19.02
C ALA A 123 -9.03 -51.15 19.41
N HIS A 124 -9.63 -51.95 18.51
CA HIS A 124 -10.13 -53.30 18.84
C HIS A 124 -9.41 -54.47 18.15
N GLN A 125 -8.24 -54.22 17.52
CA GLN A 125 -7.49 -55.30 16.85
C GLN A 125 -6.00 -55.33 17.23
N GLN A 126 -5.70 -55.17 18.52
CA GLN A 126 -4.35 -55.39 19.06
C GLN A 126 -4.42 -56.10 20.43
N LYS A 127 -5.05 -57.28 20.45
CA LYS A 127 -4.95 -58.19 21.59
C LYS A 127 -4.97 -59.67 21.18
N ILE A 128 -4.21 -60.06 20.16
CA ILE A 128 -3.60 -61.39 20.05
C ILE A 128 -2.30 -61.20 19.24
N ALA A 129 -1.16 -61.18 19.93
CA ALA A 129 0.17 -61.57 19.45
C ALA A 129 1.23 -60.97 20.38
N SER A 130 1.33 -61.54 21.59
CA SER A 130 2.48 -61.34 22.46
C SER A 130 3.07 -62.73 22.68
N ALA A 131 4.09 -63.09 21.90
CA ALA A 131 4.88 -64.29 22.12
C ALA A 131 6.20 -64.22 21.33
N TYR A 132 7.33 -64.08 22.07
CA TYR A 132 8.73 -64.33 21.64
C TYR A 132 9.31 -63.29 20.64
N THR A 133 10.49 -62.67 20.77
CA THR A 133 11.77 -62.90 21.48
C THR A 133 12.52 -61.56 21.62
N SER A 134 13.40 -61.44 22.61
CA SER A 134 14.43 -60.38 22.76
C SER A 134 15.83 -60.97 22.45
N PRO A 135 16.94 -60.20 22.45
CA PRO A 135 17.39 -59.24 21.42
C PRO A 135 18.86 -59.48 20.98
N THR A 136 19.34 -58.82 19.92
CA THR A 136 20.77 -58.43 19.79
C THR A 136 20.90 -57.18 18.91
N PRO A 137 21.54 -56.09 19.39
CA PRO A 137 21.91 -54.96 18.54
C PRO A 137 23.27 -55.19 17.87
N PRO A 138 23.48 -54.73 16.62
CA PRO A 138 24.79 -54.78 15.98
C PRO A 138 25.71 -53.67 16.51
N VAL A 139 26.97 -54.05 16.73
CA VAL A 139 28.11 -53.19 17.07
C VAL A 139 28.50 -52.36 15.85
N ILE A 140 28.58 -51.03 15.99
CA ILE A 140 29.12 -50.14 14.96
C ILE A 140 30.55 -49.76 15.39
N GLN A 141 31.54 -50.22 14.63
CA GLN A 141 32.92 -49.73 14.72
C GLN A 141 33.02 -48.43 13.90
N ARG A 142 33.62 -47.40 14.50
CA ARG A 142 34.04 -46.17 13.82
C ARG A 142 35.52 -46.33 13.45
N GLU A 143 35.82 -46.21 12.17
CA GLU A 143 37.13 -45.77 11.67
C GLU A 143 37.02 -44.30 11.23
#